data_AF-A0A7J4DEW6-F1
#
_entry.id   AF-A0A7J4DEW6-F1
#
_cell.length_a   1.000
_cell.length_b   1.000
_cell.length_c   1.000
_cell.angle_alpha   90.00
_cell.angle_beta   90.00
_cell.angle_gamma   90.00
#
_symmetry.space_group_name_H-M   'P 1'
#
loop_
_entity.id
_entity.type
_entity.pdbx_description
1 polymer ?
#
loop_
_entity_poly.entity_id
_entity_poly.type
_entity_poly.pdbx_seq_one_letter_code
_entity_poly.pdbx_strand_id
1 'polypeptide(L)'
;MEPSTLGILTLYALLGIALLTLWLRHQAVLRQRERMRDKMGSLQGDLSDTSQRLDLLSRGVDTVLSETPEVHGLLDAHKSLESAETLLFEQGVNVSSSESCAIATHAAKTILQHYPGLVSDEGQKEVIPGLLPLVERLDAILNEAEMQAEDLELNGDEHRRLGELFHGIDRIIRASDFYRQAHSLSAEDAEALKALATIQREEGDVETLDHSLERLLAIDPDDVAVL
;
A
#
# COMPACT_ATOMS: atom_id res chain seq x y z
N MET A 1 -43.61 -80.66 -5.07
CA MET A 1 -42.76 -79.73 -4.32
C MET A 1 -43.67 -78.71 -3.67
N GLU A 2 -43.61 -78.56 -2.35
CA GLU A 2 -44.55 -77.71 -1.60
C GLU A 2 -44.32 -76.21 -1.89
N PRO A 3 -45.39 -75.41 -1.99
CA PRO A 3 -45.29 -73.97 -2.28
C PRO A 3 -44.47 -73.17 -1.25
N SER A 4 -44.35 -73.70 -0.02
CA SER A 4 -43.54 -73.18 1.08
C SER A 4 -42.03 -73.17 0.78
N THR A 5 -41.51 -74.25 0.19
CA THR A 5 -40.07 -74.40 -0.12
C THR A 5 -39.58 -73.42 -1.19
N LEU A 6 -40.45 -73.09 -2.15
CA LEU A 6 -40.17 -72.19 -3.26
C LEU A 6 -40.16 -70.72 -2.80
N GLY A 7 -41.02 -70.35 -1.84
CA GLY A 7 -41.01 -69.03 -1.21
C GLY A 7 -39.76 -68.75 -0.39
N ILE A 8 -39.24 -69.77 0.32
CA ILE A 8 -38.02 -69.64 1.11
C ILE A 8 -36.79 -69.45 0.19
N LEU A 9 -36.72 -70.20 -0.91
CA LEU A 9 -35.62 -70.10 -1.89
C LEU A 9 -35.57 -68.72 -2.57
N THR A 10 -36.72 -68.15 -2.91
CA THR A 10 -36.79 -66.81 -3.52
C THR A 10 -36.40 -65.70 -2.54
N LEU A 11 -36.75 -65.83 -1.26
CA LEU A 11 -36.33 -64.90 -0.20
C LEU A 11 -34.80 -64.89 -0.03
N TYR A 12 -34.17 -66.08 0.01
CA TYR A 12 -32.71 -66.19 0.08
C TYR A 12 -32.01 -65.63 -1.16
N ALA A 13 -32.60 -65.83 -2.34
CA ALA A 13 -32.06 -65.27 -3.58
C ALA A 13 -32.09 -63.73 -3.57
N LEU A 14 -33.20 -63.12 -3.14
CA LEU A 14 -33.31 -61.66 -3.01
C LEU A 14 -32.34 -61.09 -1.96
N LEU A 15 -32.19 -61.77 -0.82
CA LEU A 15 -31.26 -61.37 0.23
C LEU A 15 -29.79 -61.46 -0.24
N GLY A 16 -29.46 -62.48 -1.03
CA GLY A 16 -28.15 -62.61 -1.68
C GLY A 16 -27.85 -61.47 -2.65
N ILE A 17 -28.83 -61.08 -3.48
CA ILE A 17 -28.69 -59.95 -4.41
C ILE A 17 -28.54 -58.62 -3.65
N ALA A 18 -29.30 -58.42 -2.57
CA ALA A 18 -29.20 -57.22 -1.74
C ALA A 18 -27.82 -57.10 -1.06
N LEU A 19 -27.30 -58.19 -0.51
CA LEU A 19 -25.94 -58.21 0.06
C LEU A 19 -24.86 -57.96 -1.00
N LEU A 20 -25.03 -58.50 -2.20
CA LEU A 20 -24.08 -58.34 -3.29
C LEU A 20 -24.04 -56.90 -3.82
N THR A 21 -25.20 -56.23 -3.94
CA THR A 21 -25.27 -54.81 -4.33
C THR A 21 -24.70 -53.90 -3.24
N LEU A 22 -24.94 -54.19 -1.96
CA LEU A 22 -24.32 -53.48 -0.84
C LEU A 22 -22.79 -53.63 -0.85
N TRP A 23 -22.31 -54.85 -1.09
CA TRP A 23 -20.87 -55.14 -1.15
C TRP A 23 -20.19 -54.43 -2.31
N LEU A 24 -20.81 -54.40 -3.50
CA LEU A 24 -20.32 -53.65 -4.66
C LEU A 24 -20.28 -52.15 -4.38
N ARG A 25 -21.31 -51.59 -3.75
CA ARG A 25 -21.35 -50.16 -3.39
C ARG A 25 -20.29 -49.83 -2.33
N HIS A 26 -20.08 -50.72 -1.37
CA HIS A 26 -19.04 -50.55 -0.34
C HIS A 26 -17.63 -50.56 -0.95
N GLN A 27 -17.34 -51.52 -1.84
CA GLN A 27 -16.11 -51.56 -2.63
C GLN A 27 -15.91 -50.29 -3.47
N ALA A 28 -16.96 -49.79 -4.11
CA ALA A 28 -16.89 -48.55 -4.90
C ALA A 28 -16.57 -47.33 -4.03
N VAL A 29 -17.19 -47.21 -2.84
CA VAL A 29 -16.93 -46.12 -1.90
C VAL A 29 -15.50 -46.17 -1.34
N LEU A 30 -14.98 -47.36 -1.03
CA LEU A 30 -13.60 -47.53 -0.56
C LEU A 30 -12.59 -47.08 -1.64
N ARG A 31 -12.78 -47.52 -2.89
CA ARG A 31 -11.94 -47.08 -4.02
C ARG A 31 -12.03 -45.58 -4.27
N GLN A 32 -13.21 -44.97 -4.09
CA GLN A 32 -13.39 -43.53 -4.26
C GLN A 32 -12.69 -42.75 -3.15
N ARG A 33 -12.70 -43.25 -1.90
CA ARG A 33 -11.96 -42.66 -0.78
C ARG A 33 -10.46 -42.71 -0.96
N GLU A 34 -9.91 -43.83 -1.44
CA GLU A 34 -8.49 -43.95 -1.76
C GLU A 34 -8.07 -42.93 -2.82
N ARG A 35 -8.80 -42.85 -3.94
CA ARG A 35 -8.52 -41.84 -4.99
C ARG A 35 -8.63 -40.40 -4.48
N MET A 36 -9.59 -40.11 -3.61
CA MET A 36 -9.72 -38.78 -3.00
C MET A 36 -8.54 -38.47 -2.08
N ARG A 37 -8.08 -39.47 -1.30
CA ARG A 37 -6.93 -39.33 -0.40
C ARG A 37 -5.64 -39.09 -1.19
N ASP A 38 -5.44 -39.81 -2.29
CA ASP A 38 -4.28 -39.62 -3.17
C ASP A 38 -4.29 -38.25 -3.85
N LYS A 39 -5.47 -37.80 -4.33
CA LYS A 39 -5.63 -36.46 -4.90
C LYS A 39 -5.43 -35.35 -3.87
N MET A 40 -5.90 -35.53 -2.64
CA MET A 40 -5.68 -34.57 -1.56
C MET A 40 -4.19 -34.50 -1.22
N GLY A 41 -3.50 -35.65 -1.19
CA GLY A 41 -2.07 -35.73 -0.96
C GLY A 41 -1.25 -35.08 -2.07
N SER A 42 -1.63 -35.29 -3.35
CA SER A 42 -0.95 -34.64 -4.47
C SER A 42 -1.18 -33.13 -4.47
N LEU A 43 -2.41 -32.67 -4.25
CA LEU A 43 -2.71 -31.23 -4.18
C LEU A 43 -2.00 -30.55 -3.01
N GLN A 44 -1.94 -31.21 -1.84
CA GLN A 44 -1.18 -30.69 -0.70
C GLN A 44 0.33 -30.64 -1.00
N GLY A 45 0.85 -31.65 -1.71
CA GLY A 45 2.24 -31.68 -2.19
C GLY A 45 2.52 -30.52 -3.15
N ASP A 46 1.69 -30.36 -4.18
CA ASP A 46 1.82 -29.31 -5.19
C ASP A 46 1.70 -27.90 -4.58
N LEU A 47 0.80 -27.70 -3.61
CA LEU A 47 0.68 -26.45 -2.86
C LEU A 47 1.90 -26.18 -1.99
N SER A 48 2.47 -27.22 -1.37
CA SER A 48 3.70 -27.06 -0.58
C SER A 48 4.91 -26.72 -1.46
N ASP A 49 5.03 -27.36 -2.64
CA ASP A 49 6.12 -27.11 -3.58
C ASP A 49 5.99 -25.71 -4.21
N THR A 50 4.79 -25.31 -4.60
CA THR A 50 4.55 -23.94 -5.11
C THR A 50 4.80 -22.89 -4.04
N SER A 51 4.36 -23.11 -2.79
CA SER A 51 4.67 -22.22 -1.66
C SER A 51 6.17 -22.13 -1.40
N GLN A 52 6.90 -23.24 -1.48
CA GLN A 52 8.34 -23.27 -1.27
C GLN A 52 9.08 -22.55 -2.40
N ARG A 53 8.64 -22.72 -3.65
CA ARG A 53 9.20 -21.98 -4.80
C ARG A 53 8.94 -20.49 -4.71
N LEU A 54 7.75 -20.08 -4.26
CA LEU A 54 7.42 -18.67 -4.00
C LEU A 54 8.30 -18.09 -2.89
N ASP A 55 8.54 -18.83 -1.81
CA ASP A 55 9.44 -18.39 -0.73
C ASP A 55 10.89 -18.22 -1.22
N LEU A 56 11.37 -19.16 -2.03
CA LEU A 56 12.70 -19.07 -2.65
C LEU A 56 12.80 -17.93 -3.67
N LEU A 57 11.75 -17.67 -4.44
CA LEU A 57 11.68 -16.54 -5.35
C LEU A 57 11.65 -15.22 -4.59
N SER A 58 10.84 -15.11 -3.53
CA SER A 58 10.81 -13.93 -2.66
C SER A 58 12.18 -13.67 -2.06
N ARG A 59 12.83 -14.68 -1.48
CA ARG A 59 14.20 -14.57 -0.96
C ARG A 59 15.22 -14.23 -2.05
N GLY A 60 15.10 -14.82 -3.23
CA GLY A 60 15.98 -14.53 -4.36
C GLY A 60 15.85 -13.07 -4.81
N VAL A 61 14.62 -12.58 -4.95
CA VAL A 61 14.31 -11.18 -5.22
C VAL A 61 14.85 -10.29 -4.12
N ASP A 62 14.60 -10.60 -2.84
CA ASP A 62 15.12 -9.81 -1.71
C ASP A 62 16.65 -9.79 -1.68
N THR A 63 17.33 -10.89 -2.00
CA THR A 63 18.80 -10.91 -2.08
C THR A 63 19.34 -10.08 -3.24
N VAL A 64 18.69 -10.13 -4.40
CA VAL A 64 19.11 -9.33 -5.57
C VAL A 64 18.80 -7.84 -5.34
N LEU A 65 17.65 -7.53 -4.74
CA LEU A 65 17.28 -6.17 -4.38
C LEU A 65 18.10 -5.63 -3.19
N SER A 66 18.64 -6.49 -2.32
CA SER A 66 19.52 -6.08 -1.22
C SER A 66 20.83 -5.46 -1.71
N GLU A 67 21.26 -5.77 -2.94
CA GLU A 67 22.42 -5.14 -3.57
C GLU A 67 22.10 -3.72 -4.11
N THR A 68 20.83 -3.31 -4.11
CA THR A 68 20.35 -1.98 -4.54
C THR A 68 19.35 -1.39 -3.52
N PRO A 69 19.83 -0.81 -2.41
CA PRO A 69 18.97 -0.34 -1.32
C PRO A 69 17.92 0.70 -1.75
N GLU A 70 18.20 1.48 -2.80
CA GLU A 70 17.28 2.45 -3.39
C GLU A 70 16.02 1.79 -3.98
N VAL A 71 16.18 0.63 -4.65
CA VAL A 71 15.05 -0.08 -5.30
C VAL A 71 14.18 -0.78 -4.26
N HIS A 72 14.78 -1.29 -3.18
CA HIS A 72 14.04 -1.89 -2.07
C HIS A 72 13.13 -0.86 -1.38
N GLY A 73 13.66 0.35 -1.14
CA GLY A 73 12.87 1.44 -0.56
C GLY A 73 11.67 1.84 -1.41
N LEU A 74 11.86 1.97 -2.72
CA LEU A 74 10.75 2.25 -3.64
C LEU A 74 9.70 1.15 -3.65
N LEU A 75 10.10 -0.12 -3.54
CA LEU A 75 9.17 -1.24 -3.46
C LEU A 75 8.32 -1.20 -2.19
N ASP A 76 8.92 -0.82 -1.05
CA ASP A 76 8.19 -0.68 0.20
C ASP A 76 7.17 0.47 0.15
N ALA A 77 7.53 1.60 -0.47
CA ALA A 77 6.59 2.68 -0.75
C ALA A 77 5.47 2.26 -1.72
N HIS A 78 5.77 1.44 -2.74
CA HIS A 78 4.75 0.87 -3.62
C HIS A 78 3.75 -0.01 -2.85
N LYS A 79 4.26 -0.92 -2.00
CA LYS A 79 3.43 -1.81 -1.18
C LYS A 79 2.59 -1.04 -0.16
N SER A 80 3.14 0.02 0.44
CA SER A 80 2.40 0.84 1.40
C SER A 80 1.25 1.60 0.73
N LEU A 81 1.45 2.13 -0.48
CA LEU A 81 0.39 2.76 -1.27
C LEU A 81 -0.66 1.75 -1.76
N GLU A 82 -0.25 0.55 -2.18
CA GLU A 82 -1.18 -0.52 -2.55
C GLU A 82 -2.02 -0.97 -1.35
N SER A 83 -1.39 -1.10 -0.18
CA SER A 83 -2.12 -1.36 1.07
C SER A 83 -3.07 -0.21 1.41
N ALA A 84 -2.69 1.05 1.15
CA ALA A 84 -3.56 2.18 1.41
C ALA A 84 -4.79 2.18 0.51
N GLU A 85 -4.62 1.98 -0.80
CA GLU A 85 -5.74 1.91 -1.75
C GLU A 85 -6.71 0.76 -1.42
N THR A 86 -6.17 -0.43 -1.15
CA THR A 86 -6.99 -1.59 -0.83
C THR A 86 -7.81 -1.38 0.46
N LEU A 87 -7.20 -0.80 1.49
CA LEU A 87 -7.87 -0.52 2.76
C LEU A 87 -8.89 0.62 2.65
N LEU A 88 -8.58 1.68 1.90
CA LEU A 88 -9.45 2.86 1.78
C LEU A 88 -10.62 2.63 0.83
N PHE A 89 -10.42 1.89 -0.26
CA PHE A 89 -11.36 1.88 -1.39
C PHE A 89 -11.90 0.49 -1.74
N GLU A 90 -11.14 -0.59 -1.55
CA GLU A 90 -11.56 -1.94 -2.00
C GLU A 90 -12.24 -2.77 -0.91
N GLN A 91 -11.84 -2.60 0.35
CA GLN A 91 -12.54 -3.24 1.46
C GLN A 91 -13.89 -2.55 1.64
N GLY A 92 -14.99 -3.21 1.26
CA GLY A 92 -16.37 -2.73 1.41
C GLY A 92 -16.85 -2.56 2.87
N VAL A 93 -15.93 -2.22 3.78
CA VAL A 93 -16.13 -1.88 5.17
C VAL A 93 -15.87 -0.38 5.28
N ASN A 94 -16.81 0.37 5.84
CA ASN A 94 -16.61 1.81 6.07
C ASN A 94 -15.51 1.98 7.12
N VAL A 95 -14.35 2.46 6.68
CA VAL A 95 -13.22 2.84 7.54
C VAL A 95 -13.56 4.15 8.27
N SER A 96 -13.18 4.29 9.55
CA SER A 96 -13.35 5.54 10.29
C SER A 96 -12.50 6.66 9.68
N SER A 97 -12.91 7.93 9.76
CA SER A 97 -12.10 9.04 9.22
C SER A 97 -10.70 9.07 9.83
N SER A 98 -10.58 8.80 11.13
CA SER A 98 -9.29 8.71 11.84
C SER A 98 -8.40 7.58 11.33
N GLU A 99 -8.99 6.45 10.97
CA GLU A 99 -8.25 5.30 10.43
C GLU A 99 -7.78 5.61 9.01
N SER A 100 -8.64 6.25 8.20
CA SER A 100 -8.26 6.69 6.86
C SER A 100 -7.08 7.65 6.89
N CYS A 101 -7.10 8.65 7.78
CA CYS A 101 -5.98 9.59 7.96
C CYS A 101 -4.70 8.85 8.39
N ALA A 102 -4.80 7.88 9.30
CA ALA A 102 -3.64 7.09 9.74
C ALA A 102 -3.05 6.24 8.61
N ILE A 103 -3.89 5.63 7.76
CA ILE A 103 -3.47 4.85 6.59
C ILE A 103 -2.71 5.75 5.60
N ALA A 104 -3.30 6.90 5.25
CA ALA A 104 -2.69 7.86 4.34
C ALA A 104 -1.39 8.45 4.91
N THR A 105 -1.36 8.78 6.21
CA THR A 105 -0.17 9.25 6.91
C THR A 105 0.95 8.22 6.87
N HIS A 106 0.62 6.94 7.11
CA HIS A 106 1.62 5.88 7.04
C HIS A 106 2.24 5.79 5.65
N ALA A 107 1.43 5.79 4.59
CA ALA A 107 1.92 5.76 3.21
C ALA A 107 2.80 6.99 2.89
N ALA A 108 2.39 8.19 3.30
CA ALA A 108 3.18 9.40 3.16
C ALA A 108 4.53 9.31 3.89
N LYS A 109 4.55 8.81 5.12
CA LYS A 109 5.80 8.60 5.88
C LYS A 109 6.73 7.58 5.21
N THR A 110 6.19 6.52 4.60
CA THR A 110 7.02 5.56 3.84
C THR A 110 7.70 6.24 2.65
N ILE A 111 7.01 7.12 1.92
CA ILE A 111 7.62 7.90 0.83
C ILE A 111 8.73 8.80 1.37
N LEU A 112 8.49 9.49 2.50
CA LEU A 112 9.45 10.41 3.10
C LEU A 112 10.70 9.72 3.67
N GLN A 113 10.63 8.43 4.04
CA GLN A 113 11.83 7.67 4.39
C GLN A 113 12.84 7.59 3.25
N HIS A 114 12.38 7.71 2.01
CA HIS A 114 13.22 7.69 0.80
C HIS A 114 13.48 9.09 0.24
N TYR A 115 13.09 10.13 0.97
CA TYR A 115 13.30 11.51 0.60
C TYR A 115 13.73 12.34 1.81
N PRO A 116 15.04 12.45 2.08
CA PRO A 116 15.55 13.18 3.24
C PRO A 116 15.30 14.70 3.16
N GLY A 117 14.85 15.23 2.02
CA GLY A 117 14.64 16.65 1.76
C GLY A 117 15.79 17.29 1.01
N LEU A 118 15.57 18.49 0.47
CA LEU A 118 16.56 19.26 -0.30
C LEU A 118 17.58 19.97 0.60
N VAL A 119 18.20 19.29 1.56
CA VAL A 119 19.26 19.93 2.36
C VAL A 119 20.61 19.71 1.70
N SER A 120 21.09 20.72 0.95
CA SER A 120 22.40 21.36 1.19
C SER A 120 22.77 22.30 0.05
N ASP A 121 23.31 23.44 0.47
CA ASP A 121 24.28 24.29 -0.21
C ASP A 121 25.15 23.46 -1.19
N GLU A 122 25.17 23.85 -2.46
CA GLU A 122 25.95 23.26 -3.56
C GLU A 122 25.57 21.83 -4.04
N GLY A 123 24.43 21.74 -4.73
CA GLY A 123 24.41 21.14 -6.07
C GLY A 123 24.31 19.62 -6.19
N GLN A 124 23.11 19.06 -5.98
CA GLN A 124 22.30 18.39 -7.02
C GLN A 124 20.99 17.90 -6.39
N LYS A 125 19.88 18.32 -7.02
CA LYS A 125 18.51 17.94 -6.65
C LYS A 125 18.23 16.51 -7.11
N GLU A 126 18.77 15.51 -6.43
CA GLU A 126 18.58 14.12 -6.82
C GLU A 126 17.38 13.52 -6.08
N VAL A 127 16.19 13.77 -6.62
CA VAL A 127 15.02 12.94 -6.29
C VAL A 127 15.27 11.55 -6.89
N ILE A 128 15.17 10.51 -6.05
CA ILE A 128 15.36 9.13 -6.51
C ILE A 128 14.43 8.85 -7.70
N PRO A 129 14.95 8.37 -8.85
CA PRO A 129 14.12 8.02 -9.99
C PRO A 129 13.02 7.04 -9.61
N GLY A 130 11.76 7.37 -9.92
CA GLY A 130 10.59 6.55 -9.57
C GLY A 130 9.84 7.00 -8.31
N LEU A 131 10.39 7.91 -7.51
CA LEU A 131 9.67 8.48 -6.36
C LEU A 131 8.52 9.41 -6.80
N LEU A 132 8.72 10.22 -7.84
CA LEU A 132 7.70 11.17 -8.31
C LEU A 132 6.38 10.49 -8.74
N PRO A 133 6.38 9.38 -9.50
CA PRO A 133 5.17 8.60 -9.76
C PRO A 133 4.46 8.07 -8.49
N LEU A 134 5.21 7.74 -7.43
CA LEU A 134 4.62 7.33 -6.15
C LEU A 134 3.91 8.50 -5.47
N VAL A 135 4.47 9.70 -5.58
CA VAL A 135 3.87 10.93 -5.08
C VAL A 135 2.61 11.28 -5.87
N GLU A 136 2.60 11.09 -7.19
CA GLU A 136 1.37 11.22 -8.01
C GLU A 136 0.29 10.21 -7.62
N ARG A 137 0.69 8.99 -7.25
CA ARG A 137 -0.26 7.99 -6.76
C ARG A 137 -0.80 8.36 -5.37
N LEU A 138 0.07 8.83 -4.47
CA LEU A 138 -0.37 9.45 -3.21
C LEU A 138 -1.29 10.64 -3.49
N ASP A 139 -1.04 11.40 -4.58
CA ASP A 139 -1.87 12.53 -5.00
C ASP A 139 -3.33 12.12 -5.18
N ALA A 140 -3.50 11.07 -5.98
CA ALA A 140 -4.78 10.46 -6.29
C ALA A 140 -5.48 9.91 -5.03
N ILE A 141 -4.78 9.16 -4.17
CA ILE A 141 -5.35 8.61 -2.94
C ILE A 141 -5.91 9.72 -2.04
N LEU A 142 -5.13 10.78 -1.81
CA LEU A 142 -5.56 11.89 -0.96
C LEU A 142 -6.73 12.66 -1.58
N ASN A 143 -6.75 12.83 -2.91
CA ASN A 143 -7.87 13.48 -3.60
C ASN A 143 -9.16 12.65 -3.49
N GLU A 144 -9.07 11.33 -3.69
CA GLU A 144 -10.22 10.44 -3.64
C GLU A 144 -10.76 10.29 -2.21
N ALA A 145 -9.87 10.33 -1.21
CA ALA A 145 -10.25 10.33 0.20
C ALA A 145 -10.60 11.72 0.76
N GLU A 146 -10.60 12.76 -0.09
CA GLU A 146 -10.87 14.17 0.27
C GLU A 146 -9.99 14.71 1.42
N MET A 147 -8.73 14.25 1.51
CA MET A 147 -7.80 14.61 2.58
C MET A 147 -6.97 15.85 2.23
N GLN A 148 -6.81 16.72 3.21
CA GLN A 148 -5.95 17.90 3.17
C GLN A 148 -4.62 17.65 3.87
N ALA A 149 -3.67 18.59 3.73
CA ALA A 149 -2.39 18.50 4.41
C ALA A 149 -2.55 18.43 5.93
N GLU A 150 -3.51 19.14 6.51
CA GLU A 150 -3.75 19.15 7.97
C GLU A 150 -4.29 17.83 8.54
N ASP A 151 -4.91 16.99 7.69
CA ASP A 151 -5.44 15.69 8.11
C ASP A 151 -4.35 14.64 8.32
N LEU A 152 -3.16 14.87 7.76
CA LEU A 152 -2.04 13.95 7.87
C LEU A 152 -1.26 14.22 9.17
N GLU A 153 -0.99 13.18 9.95
CA GLU A 153 -0.26 13.27 11.21
C GLU A 153 1.27 13.30 10.96
N LEU A 154 1.73 14.35 10.28
CA LEU A 154 3.12 14.62 9.97
C LEU A 154 3.69 15.73 10.87
N ASN A 155 5.01 15.74 11.05
CA ASN A 155 5.70 16.87 11.68
C ASN A 155 6.02 17.99 10.66
N GLY A 156 6.45 19.17 11.12
CA GLY A 156 6.71 20.31 10.24
C GLY A 156 7.71 20.03 9.12
N ASP A 157 8.80 19.32 9.43
CA ASP A 157 9.82 18.93 8.44
C ASP A 157 9.29 17.90 7.42
N GLU A 158 8.48 16.93 7.87
CA GLU A 158 7.78 15.98 7.00
C GLU A 158 6.80 16.70 6.06
N HIS A 159 6.04 17.68 6.54
CA HIS A 159 5.18 18.49 5.68
C HIS A 159 5.98 19.30 4.66
N ARG A 160 7.11 19.93 5.04
CA ARG A 160 7.96 20.67 4.11
C ARG A 160 8.45 19.76 2.99
N ARG A 161 9.01 18.61 3.35
CA ARG A 161 9.55 17.64 2.38
C ARG A 161 8.48 17.07 1.47
N LEU A 162 7.28 16.83 1.97
CA LEU A 162 6.16 16.40 1.13
C LEU A 162 5.70 17.53 0.20
N GLY A 163 5.74 18.79 0.66
CA GLY A 163 5.54 19.98 -0.17
C GLY A 163 6.54 20.06 -1.32
N GLU A 164 7.83 19.79 -1.07
CA GLU A 164 8.87 19.73 -2.12
C GLU A 164 8.58 18.66 -3.16
N LEU A 165 8.13 17.48 -2.73
CA LEU A 165 7.75 16.39 -3.64
C LEU A 165 6.54 16.76 -4.49
N PHE A 166 5.52 17.41 -3.92
CA PHE A 166 4.35 17.89 -4.67
C PHE A 166 4.71 19.02 -5.63
N HIS A 167 5.62 19.91 -5.24
CA HIS A 167 6.16 20.93 -6.14
C HIS A 167 6.92 20.28 -7.29
N GLY A 168 7.71 19.23 -7.03
CA GLY A 168 8.45 18.48 -8.05
C GLY A 168 7.58 17.74 -9.08
N ILE A 169 6.29 17.54 -8.80
CA ILE A 169 5.30 17.00 -9.76
C ILE A 169 4.30 18.07 -10.25
N ASP A 170 4.66 19.35 -10.15
CA ASP A 170 3.87 20.50 -10.58
C ASP A 170 2.47 20.60 -9.92
N ARG A 171 2.27 20.02 -8.73
CA ARG A 171 1.06 20.15 -7.93
C ARG A 171 1.15 21.35 -7.00
N ILE A 172 1.24 22.54 -7.58
CA ILE A 172 1.55 23.81 -6.89
C ILE A 172 0.58 24.13 -5.74
N ILE A 173 -0.74 24.02 -5.97
CA ILE A 173 -1.76 24.30 -4.93
C ILE A 173 -1.53 23.40 -3.71
N ARG A 174 -1.33 22.11 -3.96
CA ARG A 174 -1.11 21.14 -2.90
C ARG A 174 0.23 21.36 -2.20
N ALA A 175 1.29 21.67 -2.96
CA ALA A 175 2.59 22.02 -2.39
C ALA A 175 2.46 23.21 -1.42
N SER A 176 1.73 24.26 -1.81
CA SER A 176 1.43 25.40 -0.94
C SER A 176 0.71 25.01 0.34
N ASP A 177 -0.27 24.11 0.28
CA ASP A 177 -0.99 23.64 1.48
C ASP A 177 -0.05 22.90 2.44
N PHE A 178 0.83 22.06 1.92
CA PHE A 178 1.87 21.39 2.71
C PHE A 178 2.90 22.37 3.30
N TYR A 179 3.36 23.38 2.54
CA TYR A 179 4.27 24.39 3.07
C TYR A 179 3.62 25.27 4.14
N ARG A 180 2.34 25.61 4.00
CA ARG A 180 1.58 26.33 5.04
C ARG A 180 1.48 25.51 6.32
N GLN A 181 1.23 24.21 6.21
CA GLN A 181 1.17 23.32 7.36
C GLN A 181 2.54 23.07 8.00
N ALA A 182 3.60 22.97 7.20
CA ALA A 182 4.97 22.92 7.70
C ALA A 182 5.28 24.13 8.58
N HIS A 183 4.91 25.32 8.10
CA HIS A 183 5.11 26.58 8.82
C HIS A 183 4.23 26.72 10.06
N SER A 184 2.98 26.25 10.02
CA SER A 184 2.08 26.29 11.18
C SER A 184 2.64 25.45 12.34
N LEU A 185 3.33 24.35 12.03
CA LEU A 185 3.93 23.43 12.98
C LEU A 185 5.38 23.78 13.36
N SER A 186 6.13 24.44 12.47
CA SER A 186 7.53 24.82 12.68
C SER A 186 7.79 26.24 12.18
N ALA A 187 7.56 27.23 13.05
CA ALA A 187 7.65 28.64 12.72
C ALA A 187 9.06 29.15 12.37
N GLU A 188 10.11 28.35 12.63
CA GLU A 188 11.51 28.69 12.38
C GLU A 188 12.05 28.11 11.05
N ASP A 189 11.22 27.40 10.29
CA ASP A 189 11.61 26.82 9.01
C ASP A 189 11.56 27.86 7.87
N ALA A 190 12.69 28.51 7.62
CA ALA A 190 12.81 29.51 6.56
C ALA A 190 12.67 28.90 5.15
N GLU A 191 12.96 27.62 4.95
CA GLU A 191 12.92 26.99 3.61
C GLU A 191 11.48 26.80 3.13
N ALA A 192 10.59 26.35 4.02
CA ALA A 192 9.16 26.26 3.72
C ALA A 192 8.58 27.63 3.32
N LEU A 193 9.00 28.68 4.02
CA LEU A 193 8.61 30.06 3.71
C LEU A 193 9.16 30.55 2.37
N LYS A 194 10.42 30.24 2.03
CA LYS A 194 11.01 30.57 0.72
C LYS A 194 10.25 29.90 -0.42
N ALA A 195 9.91 28.63 -0.27
CA ALA A 195 9.14 27.89 -1.26
C ALA A 195 7.74 28.50 -1.43
N LEU A 196 7.06 28.81 -0.32
CA LEU A 196 5.74 29.45 -0.34
C LEU A 196 5.79 30.84 -1.02
N ALA A 197 6.77 31.68 -0.68
CA ALA A 197 6.95 33.00 -1.28
C ALA A 197 7.22 32.92 -2.79
N THR A 198 7.98 31.90 -3.23
CA THR A 198 8.22 31.66 -4.66
C THR A 198 6.90 31.34 -5.38
N ILE A 199 6.10 30.43 -4.83
CA ILE A 199 4.78 30.09 -5.39
C ILE A 199 3.85 31.32 -5.42
N GLN A 200 3.77 32.07 -4.32
CA GLN A 200 2.92 33.27 -4.23
C GLN A 200 3.33 34.35 -5.25
N ARG A 201 4.63 34.49 -5.52
CA ARG A 201 5.16 35.41 -6.55
C ARG A 201 4.74 34.96 -7.96
N GLU A 202 4.73 33.67 -8.22
CA GLU A 202 4.28 33.10 -9.50
C GLU A 202 2.76 33.21 -9.68
N GLU A 203 1.99 33.00 -8.62
CA GLU A 203 0.52 33.15 -8.61
C GLU A 203 0.07 34.63 -8.65
N GLY A 204 0.94 35.56 -8.25
CA GLY A 204 0.65 36.99 -8.16
C GLY A 204 -0.16 37.39 -6.93
N ASP A 205 -0.19 36.55 -5.88
CA ASP A 205 -0.85 36.84 -4.61
C ASP A 205 0.03 37.71 -3.72
N VAL A 206 -0.01 39.02 -3.98
CA VAL A 206 0.84 40.01 -3.31
C VAL A 206 0.54 40.12 -1.81
N GLU A 207 -0.71 39.91 -1.38
CA GLU A 207 -1.11 40.06 0.01
C GLU A 207 -0.54 38.93 0.88
N THR A 208 -0.67 37.68 0.43
CA THR A 208 -0.10 36.56 1.18
C THR A 208 1.41 36.47 1.03
N LEU A 209 1.97 36.96 -0.08
CA LEU A 209 3.41 37.12 -0.28
C LEU A 209 4.02 38.06 0.76
N ASP A 210 3.47 39.27 0.94
CA ASP A 210 3.99 40.28 1.87
C ASP A 210 4.14 39.71 3.29
N HIS A 211 3.10 39.03 3.78
CA HIS A 211 3.13 38.38 5.09
C HIS A 211 4.17 37.24 5.19
N SER A 212 4.35 36.46 4.12
CA SER A 212 5.40 35.43 4.07
C SER A 212 6.81 36.05 4.12
N LEU A 213 7.02 37.14 3.38
CA LEU A 213 8.30 37.87 3.35
C LEU A 213 8.61 38.54 4.69
N GLU A 214 7.62 39.19 5.32
CA GLU A 214 7.78 39.78 6.66
C GLU A 214 8.22 38.74 7.69
N ARG A 215 7.60 37.55 7.68
CA ARG A 215 7.98 36.45 8.59
C ARG A 215 9.36 35.89 8.25
N LEU A 216 9.70 35.78 6.97
CA LEU A 216 11.03 35.33 6.56
C LEU A 216 12.12 36.31 7.03
N LEU A 217 11.91 37.61 6.85
CA LEU A 217 12.82 38.65 7.34
C LEU A 217 12.89 38.72 8.87
N ALA A 218 11.86 38.26 9.58
CA ALA A 218 11.90 38.12 11.03
C ALA A 218 12.79 36.94 11.48
N ILE A 219 12.90 35.88 10.66
CA ILE A 219 13.75 34.71 10.91
C ILE A 219 15.19 34.97 10.47
N ASP A 220 15.37 35.49 9.25
CA ASP A 220 16.66 35.85 8.66
C ASP A 220 16.63 37.28 8.09
N PRO A 221 16.97 38.30 8.90
CA PRO A 221 16.91 39.71 8.49
C PRO A 221 17.89 40.09 7.37
N ASP A 222 18.94 39.30 7.16
CA ASP A 222 20.00 39.59 6.21
C ASP A 222 19.79 38.88 4.85
N ASP A 223 18.68 38.15 4.67
CA ASP A 223 18.37 37.44 3.43
C ASP A 223 17.86 38.38 2.33
N VAL A 224 18.81 39.09 1.71
CA VAL A 224 18.55 40.00 0.58
C VAL A 224 18.03 39.25 -0.66
N ALA A 225 18.23 37.93 -0.76
CA ALA A 225 17.80 37.16 -1.94
C ALA A 225 16.27 37.05 -2.05
N VAL A 226 15.55 37.40 -0.98
CA VAL A 226 14.09 37.28 -0.89
C VAL A 226 13.36 38.56 -1.34
N LEU A 227 14.05 39.71 -1.39
CA LEU A 227 13.54 41.00 -1.92
C LEU A 227 13.57 41.05 -3.46
#